data_AF-A0A2W6CGX5-F1
#
_entry.id   AF-A0A2W6CGX5-F1
#
_cell.length_a   1.000
_cell.length_b   1.000
_cell.length_c   1.000
_cell.angle_alpha   90.00
_cell.angle_beta   90.00
_cell.angle_gamma   90.00
#
_symmetry.space_group_name_H-M   'P 1'
#
loop_
_entity.id
_entity.type
_entity.pdbx_description
1 polymer ?
#
loop_
_entity_poly.entity_id
_entity_poly.type
_entity_poly.pdbx_seq_one_letter_code
_entity_poly.pdbx_strand_id
1 'polypeptide(L)'
;MVDDKRCRRQEAGLLTATLRTQDRSARGQRVGTNSLPVEASNCVSREDSVNEYDEPKLVRRLSQVSLKGQAAFAAACAERTFPLYERYAALTGQGNQAQLRAALDAAWKAVGTEVSREDLARWRKVAGALVPDDEDPGWIDETAYGQNGAAAIAYTLSTHLTGNPQDAGWAARQLYEAADYAAQRQLGDLDINDPRAEDALRATLVVQEALFGIQEVLAFVNDKSEVTCQDAVRLKRQAYDAGERLAKFTLRSS
;
A
#
# COMPACT_ATOMS: atom_id res chain seq x y z
N MET A 1 20.50 12.86 -28.88
CA MET A 1 20.48 11.40 -28.67
C MET A 1 21.11 11.05 -27.31
N VAL A 2 20.67 11.74 -26.25
CA VAL A 2 21.21 11.67 -24.88
C VAL A 2 20.03 11.82 -23.92
N ASP A 3 19.14 10.82 -23.83
CA ASP A 3 18.03 10.85 -22.85
C ASP A 3 17.46 9.48 -22.44
N ASP A 4 17.97 8.37 -23.00
CA ASP A 4 17.45 7.03 -22.68
C ASP A 4 18.09 6.41 -21.41
N LYS A 5 19.17 6.99 -20.88
CA LYS A 5 19.90 6.45 -19.70
C LYS A 5 19.38 6.93 -18.35
N ARG A 6 18.65 8.06 -18.28
CA ARG A 6 18.05 8.54 -17.02
C ARG A 6 16.75 7.82 -16.67
N CYS A 7 15.94 7.45 -17.67
CA CYS A 7 14.67 6.76 -17.47
C CYS A 7 14.85 5.35 -16.84
N ARG A 8 15.87 4.60 -17.27
CA ARG A 8 16.15 3.25 -16.72
C ARG A 8 16.78 3.25 -15.32
N ARG A 9 17.32 4.38 -14.84
CA ARG A 9 17.88 4.48 -13.47
C ARG A 9 16.80 4.72 -12.41
N GLN A 10 15.68 5.37 -12.74
CA GLN A 10 14.56 5.55 -11.82
C GLN A 10 13.76 4.26 -11.60
N GLU A 11 13.63 3.39 -12.61
CA GLU A 11 13.00 2.07 -12.43
C GLU A 11 13.85 1.12 -11.57
N ALA A 12 15.18 1.26 -11.58
CA ALA A 12 16.07 0.50 -10.70
C ALA A 12 16.08 1.02 -9.25
N GLY A 13 15.92 2.33 -9.03
CA GLY A 13 15.88 2.92 -7.68
C GLY A 13 14.73 2.39 -6.82
N LEU A 14 13.52 2.33 -7.37
CA LEU A 14 12.35 1.76 -6.69
C LEU A 14 12.44 0.24 -6.42
N LEU A 15 13.22 -0.49 -7.24
CA LEU A 15 13.42 -1.93 -7.06
C LEU A 15 14.58 -2.29 -6.13
N THR A 16 15.55 -1.39 -5.92
CA THR A 16 16.77 -1.69 -5.14
C THR A 16 16.61 -1.43 -3.63
N ALA A 17 15.68 -0.56 -3.23
CA ALA A 17 15.38 -0.31 -1.82
C ALA A 17 14.72 -1.50 -1.09
N THR A 18 14.19 -2.49 -1.84
CA THR A 18 13.34 -3.56 -1.27
C THR A 18 14.05 -4.92 -1.13
N LEU A 19 15.29 -5.09 -1.62
CA LEU A 19 15.92 -6.41 -1.80
C LEU A 19 17.08 -6.74 -0.84
N ARG A 20 17.24 -6.06 0.30
CA ARG A 20 18.39 -6.31 1.22
C ARG A 20 18.09 -7.03 2.54
N THR A 21 16.91 -7.60 2.73
CA THR A 21 16.57 -8.32 3.99
C THR A 21 16.24 -9.80 3.85
N GLN A 22 16.40 -10.42 2.68
CA GLN A 22 16.15 -11.86 2.50
C GLN A 22 17.34 -12.60 1.93
N ASP A 23 18.37 -12.85 2.75
CA ASP A 23 19.28 -13.97 2.51
C ASP A 23 19.90 -14.45 3.83
N ARG A 24 19.28 -15.44 4.47
CA ARG A 24 19.95 -16.49 5.25
C ARG A 24 18.98 -17.56 5.73
N SER A 25 19.37 -18.80 5.44
CA SER A 25 19.03 -20.05 6.14
C SER A 25 17.89 -20.90 5.58
N ALA A 26 18.22 -21.74 4.60
CA ALA A 26 17.60 -23.05 4.44
C ALA A 26 18.62 -24.08 3.95
N ARG A 27 19.18 -24.87 4.89
CA ARG A 27 19.83 -26.17 4.60
C ARG A 27 19.47 -27.19 5.67
N GLY A 28 18.98 -28.35 5.20
CA GLY A 28 18.85 -29.62 5.93
C GLY A 28 17.40 -30.00 6.22
N GLN A 29 16.94 -31.25 6.11
CA GLN A 29 17.43 -32.50 5.54
C GLN A 29 16.21 -33.46 5.53
N ARG A 30 16.08 -34.33 4.51
CA ARG A 30 15.00 -35.34 4.38
C ARG A 30 15.27 -36.59 5.22
N VAL A 31 14.22 -37.26 5.73
CA VAL A 31 13.88 -38.72 5.68
C VAL A 31 12.41 -38.87 6.16
N GLY A 32 11.44 -39.40 5.38
CA GLY A 32 10.84 -40.77 5.45
C GLY A 32 9.87 -40.95 6.65
N THR A 33 8.65 -41.53 6.64
CA THR A 33 7.93 -42.52 5.81
C THR A 33 6.44 -42.61 6.27
N ASN A 34 5.60 -43.27 5.45
CA ASN A 34 4.37 -44.03 5.75
C ASN A 34 2.98 -43.38 5.73
N SER A 35 2.17 -43.94 4.83
CA SER A 35 0.73 -43.81 4.61
C SER A 35 -0.10 -44.54 5.68
N LEU A 36 -1.30 -44.01 5.99
CA LEU A 36 -2.61 -44.70 5.96
C LEU A 36 -3.75 -43.64 6.04
N PRO A 37 -4.96 -43.94 5.53
CA PRO A 37 -6.03 -42.96 5.32
C PRO A 37 -7.03 -42.92 6.48
N VAL A 38 -7.40 -41.72 6.94
CA VAL A 38 -8.52 -41.50 7.86
C VAL A 38 -9.33 -40.29 7.39
N GLU A 39 -10.53 -40.62 6.92
CA GLU A 39 -11.82 -39.96 7.13
C GLU A 39 -11.93 -38.43 7.07
N ALA A 40 -12.90 -38.01 6.26
CA ALA A 40 -13.42 -36.67 6.11
C ALA A 40 -13.72 -36.02 7.47
N SER A 41 -12.80 -35.17 7.92
CA SER A 41 -13.08 -34.12 8.88
C SER A 41 -13.26 -32.82 8.13
N ASN A 42 -14.49 -32.34 8.20
CA ASN A 42 -14.95 -31.05 7.75
C ASN A 42 -14.24 -29.96 8.57
N CYS A 43 -13.02 -29.62 8.16
CA CYS A 43 -12.28 -28.48 8.68
C CYS A 43 -12.75 -27.25 7.90
N VAL A 44 -13.82 -26.63 8.37
CA VAL A 44 -13.99 -25.18 8.13
C VAL A 44 -12.71 -24.55 8.65
N SER A 45 -11.85 -24.11 7.73
CA SER A 45 -10.59 -23.43 8.05
C SER A 45 -10.91 -22.24 8.92
N ARG A 46 -10.59 -22.44 10.20
CA ARG A 46 -10.50 -21.48 11.29
C ARG A 46 -10.02 -20.13 10.74
N GLU A 47 -10.91 -19.14 10.81
CA GLU A 47 -10.73 -17.70 10.63
C GLU A 47 -9.38 -17.33 9.99
N ASP A 48 -9.42 -17.02 8.69
CA ASP A 48 -8.36 -16.27 8.00
C ASP A 48 -7.81 -15.22 8.95
N SER A 49 -6.53 -15.32 9.29
CA SER A 49 -5.82 -14.39 10.16
C SER A 49 -6.04 -12.95 9.67
N VAL A 50 -7.05 -12.28 10.22
CA VAL A 50 -7.46 -10.90 9.94
C VAL A 50 -6.31 -9.91 10.27
N ASN A 51 -5.20 -10.38 10.83
CA ASN A 51 -4.20 -9.56 11.48
C ASN A 51 -2.83 -9.47 10.78
N GLU A 52 -2.63 -10.08 9.60
CA GLU A 52 -1.33 -10.02 8.91
C GLU A 52 -1.45 -9.52 7.45
N TYR A 53 -0.49 -8.68 7.05
CA TYR A 53 -0.36 -8.24 5.66
C TYR A 53 0.38 -9.32 4.84
N ASP A 54 -0.35 -10.00 3.96
CA ASP A 54 0.18 -11.01 3.03
C ASP A 54 0.01 -10.50 1.59
N GLU A 55 1.07 -9.86 1.06
CA GLU A 55 1.06 -9.30 -0.30
C GLU A 55 0.77 -10.37 -1.38
N PRO A 56 1.43 -11.56 -1.40
CA PRO A 56 1.09 -12.61 -2.36
C PRO A 56 -0.39 -13.06 -2.32
N LYS A 57 -0.98 -13.22 -1.14
CA LYS A 57 -2.41 -13.55 -0.99
C LYS A 57 -3.30 -12.41 -1.47
N LEU A 58 -2.95 -11.17 -1.14
CA LEU A 58 -3.64 -9.97 -1.61
C LEU A 58 -3.64 -9.89 -3.15
N VAL A 59 -2.47 -9.97 -3.78
CA VAL A 59 -2.32 -9.89 -5.24
C VAL A 59 -3.07 -11.03 -5.93
N ARG A 60 -3.04 -12.26 -5.38
CA ARG A 60 -3.84 -13.37 -5.90
C ARG A 60 -5.33 -13.05 -5.89
N ARG A 61 -5.86 -12.46 -4.81
CA ARG A 61 -7.28 -12.04 -4.75
C ARG A 61 -7.58 -10.91 -5.72
N LEU A 62 -6.69 -9.92 -5.83
CA LEU A 62 -6.84 -8.82 -6.79
C LEU A 62 -6.82 -9.28 -8.25
N SER A 63 -6.11 -10.36 -8.57
CA SER A 63 -6.14 -10.95 -9.91
C SER A 63 -7.51 -11.50 -10.34
N GLN A 64 -8.42 -11.70 -9.38
CA GLN A 64 -9.77 -12.23 -9.60
C GLN A 64 -10.84 -11.13 -9.69
N VAL A 65 -10.49 -9.87 -9.41
CA VAL A 65 -11.42 -8.73 -9.55
C VAL A 65 -11.29 -8.04 -10.90
N SER A 66 -12.34 -7.32 -11.29
CA SER A 66 -12.32 -6.49 -12.50
C SER A 66 -11.21 -5.43 -12.45
N LEU A 67 -10.74 -4.96 -13.62
CA LEU A 67 -9.72 -3.91 -13.71
C LEU A 67 -10.14 -2.63 -12.97
N LYS A 68 -11.43 -2.26 -13.04
CA LYS A 68 -12.00 -1.14 -12.26
C LYS A 68 -11.96 -1.42 -10.76
N GLY A 69 -12.17 -2.68 -10.34
CA GLY A 69 -12.01 -3.12 -8.96
C GLY A 69 -10.57 -2.98 -8.46
N GLN A 70 -9.59 -3.43 -9.24
CA GLN A 70 -8.16 -3.26 -8.89
C GLN A 70 -7.79 -1.79 -8.73
N ALA A 71 -8.23 -0.95 -9.68
CA ALA A 71 -7.97 0.48 -9.65
C ALA A 71 -8.67 1.19 -8.48
N ALA A 72 -9.93 0.86 -8.19
CA ALA A 72 -10.66 1.38 -7.04
C ALA A 72 -10.01 0.97 -5.72
N PHE A 73 -9.52 -0.28 -5.63
CA PHE A 73 -8.78 -0.77 -4.48
C PHE A 73 -7.49 0.03 -4.25
N ALA A 74 -6.68 0.19 -5.31
CA ALA A 74 -5.43 0.95 -5.23
C ALA A 74 -5.70 2.41 -4.82
N ALA A 75 -6.68 3.06 -5.45
CA ALA A 75 -7.06 4.43 -5.16
C ALA A 75 -7.55 4.61 -3.72
N ALA A 76 -8.28 3.63 -3.17
CA ALA A 76 -8.71 3.65 -1.77
C ALA A 76 -7.55 3.48 -0.77
N CYS A 77 -6.49 2.74 -1.13
CA CYS A 77 -5.28 2.67 -0.31
C CYS A 77 -4.53 4.00 -0.35
N ALA A 78 -4.35 4.57 -1.55
CA ALA A 78 -3.70 5.87 -1.73
C ALA A 78 -4.46 7.02 -1.03
N GLU A 79 -5.79 7.02 -1.09
CA GLU A 79 -6.63 8.00 -0.40
C GLU A 79 -6.45 7.95 1.12
N ARG A 80 -6.29 6.75 1.70
CA ARG A 80 -6.00 6.58 3.13
C ARG A 80 -4.61 7.08 3.52
N THR A 81 -3.63 7.02 2.62
CA THR A 81 -2.28 7.56 2.89
C THR A 81 -2.18 9.07 2.72
N PHE A 82 -3.13 9.71 2.01
CA PHE A 82 -3.00 11.11 1.62
C PHE A 82 -2.89 12.09 2.80
N PRO A 83 -3.66 11.96 3.90
CA PRO A 83 -3.50 12.83 5.06
C PRO A 83 -2.10 12.78 5.70
N LEU A 84 -1.39 11.65 5.58
CA LEU A 84 0.00 11.53 6.05
C LEU A 84 0.96 12.32 5.15
N TYR A 85 0.72 12.34 3.83
CA TYR A 85 1.47 13.19 2.91
C TYR A 85 1.20 14.69 3.17
N GLU A 86 -0.04 15.07 3.45
CA GLU A 86 -0.39 16.45 3.82
C GLU A 86 0.37 16.90 5.06
N ARG A 87 0.43 16.03 6.09
CA ARG A 87 1.23 16.26 7.29
C ARG A 87 2.72 16.46 6.96
N TYR A 88 3.29 15.56 6.16
CA TYR A 88 4.68 15.68 5.69
C TYR A 88 4.92 17.05 5.05
N ALA A 89 4.13 17.41 4.05
CA ALA A 89 4.32 18.64 3.30
C ALA A 89 4.09 19.90 4.16
N ALA A 90 3.19 19.85 5.13
CA ALA A 90 2.96 20.94 6.07
C ALA A 90 4.15 21.15 7.03
N LEU A 91 4.80 20.06 7.47
CA LEU A 91 5.91 20.12 8.43
C LEU A 91 7.24 20.48 7.76
N THR A 92 7.52 19.95 6.57
CA THR A 92 8.79 20.17 5.87
C THR A 92 8.76 21.40 4.97
N GLY A 93 7.57 21.87 4.58
CA GLY A 93 7.42 22.83 3.50
C GLY A 93 7.80 22.29 2.13
N GLN A 94 8.03 20.97 2.00
CA GLN A 94 8.41 20.29 0.77
C GLN A 94 7.22 19.55 0.13
N GLY A 95 7.38 19.16 -1.13
CA GLY A 95 6.35 18.49 -1.92
C GLY A 95 5.29 19.45 -2.49
N ASN A 96 4.27 18.89 -3.12
CA ASN A 96 3.16 19.65 -3.69
C ASN A 96 1.81 18.95 -3.45
N GLN A 97 1.12 19.31 -2.36
CA GLN A 97 -0.16 18.72 -1.95
C GLN A 97 -1.23 18.86 -3.05
N ALA A 98 -1.33 20.04 -3.66
CA ALA A 98 -2.35 20.30 -4.69
C ALA A 98 -2.15 19.45 -5.95
N GLN A 99 -0.90 19.32 -6.41
CA GLN A 99 -0.59 18.48 -7.58
C GLN A 99 -0.83 17.00 -7.28
N LEU A 100 -0.42 16.53 -6.11
CA LEU A 100 -0.60 15.12 -5.74
C LEU A 100 -2.09 14.78 -5.52
N ARG A 101 -2.87 15.69 -4.92
CA ARG A 101 -4.32 15.59 -4.80
C ARG A 101 -4.99 15.50 -6.17
N ALA A 102 -4.59 16.34 -7.11
CA ALA A 102 -5.11 16.33 -8.47
C ALA A 102 -4.80 15.02 -9.21
N ALA A 103 -3.62 14.43 -8.98
CA ALA A 103 -3.25 13.13 -9.53
C ALA A 103 -4.15 12.01 -8.98
N LEU A 104 -4.41 11.98 -7.67
CA LEU A 104 -5.31 11.00 -7.06
C LEU A 104 -6.78 11.22 -7.46
N ASP A 105 -7.22 12.46 -7.63
CA ASP A 105 -8.56 12.78 -8.14
C ASP A 105 -8.74 12.32 -9.59
N ALA A 106 -7.70 12.42 -10.42
CA ALA A 106 -7.70 11.87 -11.77
C ALA A 106 -7.83 10.34 -11.77
N ALA A 107 -7.17 9.65 -10.83
CA ALA A 107 -7.32 8.20 -10.65
C ALA A 107 -8.77 7.84 -10.26
N TRP A 108 -9.36 8.50 -9.26
CA TRP A 108 -10.77 8.28 -8.90
C TRP A 108 -11.73 8.56 -10.05
N LYS A 109 -11.49 9.61 -10.83
CA LYS A 109 -12.28 9.90 -12.03
C LYS A 109 -12.18 8.77 -13.05
N ALA A 110 -11.00 8.18 -13.23
CA ALA A 110 -10.77 7.06 -14.14
C ALA A 110 -11.42 5.73 -13.69
N VAL A 111 -11.80 5.59 -12.41
CA VAL A 111 -12.62 4.45 -11.94
C VAL A 111 -14.06 4.58 -12.46
N GLY A 112 -14.64 5.77 -12.37
CA GLY A 112 -16.06 6.01 -12.71
C GLY A 112 -16.32 6.38 -14.16
N THR A 113 -15.34 6.93 -14.87
CA THR A 113 -15.47 7.45 -16.23
C THR A 113 -14.20 7.21 -17.04
N GLU A 114 -14.28 7.29 -18.36
CA GLU A 114 -13.10 7.21 -19.20
C GLU A 114 -12.22 8.46 -19.04
N VAL A 115 -10.93 8.24 -18.80
CA VAL A 115 -9.87 9.25 -18.78
C VAL A 115 -8.79 8.78 -19.76
N SER A 116 -8.17 9.70 -20.50
CA SER A 116 -7.15 9.34 -21.49
C SER A 116 -5.94 8.67 -20.82
N ARG A 117 -5.35 7.68 -21.50
CA ARG A 117 -4.14 7.01 -21.00
C ARG A 117 -2.97 7.98 -20.92
N GLU A 118 -2.90 8.95 -21.82
CA GLU A 118 -1.89 10.01 -21.85
C GLU A 118 -1.98 10.90 -20.61
N ASP A 119 -3.19 11.28 -20.18
CA ASP A 119 -3.39 12.08 -18.97
C ASP A 119 -2.99 11.28 -17.71
N LEU A 120 -3.36 10.00 -17.62
CA LEU A 120 -2.98 9.15 -16.50
C LEU A 120 -1.46 8.92 -16.45
N ALA A 121 -0.81 8.74 -17.60
CA ALA A 121 0.65 8.62 -17.69
C ALA A 121 1.36 9.91 -17.27
N ARG A 122 0.80 11.09 -17.63
CA ARG A 122 1.31 12.39 -17.14
C ARG A 122 1.19 12.48 -15.63
N TRP A 123 0.03 12.15 -15.06
CA TRP A 123 -0.16 12.18 -13.62
C TRP A 123 0.73 11.18 -12.88
N ARG A 124 0.99 9.99 -13.45
CA ARG A 124 1.90 9.01 -12.87
C ARG A 124 3.31 9.59 -12.72
N LYS A 125 3.80 10.29 -13.75
CA LYS A 125 5.10 10.97 -13.71
C LYS A 125 5.14 12.07 -12.66
N VAL A 126 4.07 12.87 -12.54
CA VAL A 126 3.95 13.91 -11.52
C VAL A 126 4.00 13.30 -10.12
N ALA A 127 3.20 12.26 -9.85
CA ALA A 127 3.19 11.59 -8.54
C ALA A 127 4.56 10.97 -8.20
N GLY A 128 5.20 10.28 -9.16
CA GLY A 128 6.52 9.70 -8.96
C GLY A 128 7.62 10.74 -8.70
N ALA A 129 7.53 11.92 -9.31
CA ALA A 129 8.47 13.02 -9.07
C ALA A 129 8.26 13.73 -7.71
N LEU A 130 7.14 13.46 -7.03
CA LEU A 130 6.82 14.00 -5.70
C LEU A 130 7.13 13.01 -4.57
N VAL A 131 7.68 11.83 -4.89
CA VAL A 131 8.23 10.90 -3.88
C VAL A 131 9.52 11.52 -3.34
N PRO A 132 9.62 11.82 -2.02
CA PRO A 132 10.86 12.33 -1.42
C PRO A 132 12.04 11.37 -1.60
N ASP A 133 13.24 11.92 -1.72
CA ASP A 133 14.49 11.16 -1.89
C ASP A 133 14.99 10.64 -0.53
N ASP A 134 15.42 9.38 -0.48
CA ASP A 134 16.00 8.74 0.71
C ASP A 134 17.45 9.16 0.99
N GLU A 135 18.09 9.81 0.03
CA GLU A 135 19.43 10.39 0.20
C GLU A 135 19.42 11.88 0.60
N ASP A 136 18.24 12.50 0.82
CA ASP A 136 18.15 13.90 1.23
C ASP A 136 18.71 14.09 2.67
N PRO A 137 19.74 14.93 2.87
CA PRO A 137 20.30 15.21 4.19
C PRO A 137 19.30 15.86 5.16
N GLY A 138 18.14 16.32 4.69
CA GLY A 138 17.03 16.83 5.48
C GLY A 138 16.02 15.77 5.96
N TRP A 139 16.37 14.48 5.94
CA TRP A 139 15.47 13.40 6.34
C TRP A 139 14.94 13.58 7.77
N ILE A 140 13.61 13.66 7.89
CA ILE A 140 12.89 13.59 9.15
C ILE A 140 11.94 12.40 9.12
N ASP A 141 11.42 12.02 10.27
CA ASP A 141 10.55 10.85 10.35
C ASP A 141 9.32 10.97 9.43
N GLU A 142 8.76 12.17 9.26
CA GLU A 142 7.63 12.40 8.34
C GLU A 142 7.99 12.22 6.86
N THR A 143 9.27 12.17 6.48
CA THR A 143 9.67 11.89 5.09
C THR A 143 9.19 10.51 4.65
N ALA A 144 9.16 9.52 5.55
CA ALA A 144 8.60 8.20 5.27
C ALA A 144 7.10 8.27 4.89
N TYR A 145 6.33 9.15 5.54
CA TYR A 145 4.93 9.38 5.19
C TYR A 145 4.77 10.05 3.81
N GLY A 146 5.65 11.01 3.51
CA GLY A 146 5.70 11.64 2.18
C GLY A 146 5.98 10.63 1.07
N GLN A 147 6.96 9.74 1.26
CA GLN A 147 7.30 8.68 0.31
C GLN A 147 6.13 7.73 0.07
N ASN A 148 5.60 7.14 1.14
CA ASN A 148 4.51 6.17 1.04
C ASN A 148 3.27 6.79 0.37
N GLY A 149 2.89 8.01 0.75
CA GLY A 149 1.73 8.68 0.17
C GLY A 149 1.87 8.98 -1.33
N ALA A 150 3.02 9.50 -1.76
CA ALA A 150 3.27 9.78 -3.18
C ALA A 150 3.42 8.49 -4.00
N ALA A 151 4.10 7.48 -3.48
CA ALA A 151 4.28 6.20 -4.12
C ALA A 151 2.95 5.45 -4.29
N ALA A 152 2.07 5.45 -3.27
CA ALA A 152 0.74 4.83 -3.35
C ALA A 152 -0.09 5.39 -4.51
N ILE A 153 -0.01 6.71 -4.75
CA ILE A 153 -0.71 7.39 -5.86
C ILE A 153 -0.06 7.02 -7.20
N ALA A 154 1.26 6.97 -7.27
CA ALA A 154 1.97 6.53 -8.47
C ALA A 154 1.61 5.07 -8.85
N TYR A 155 1.50 4.17 -7.87
CA TYR A 155 1.07 2.79 -8.07
C TYR A 155 -0.41 2.67 -8.45
N THR A 156 -1.27 3.51 -7.88
CA THR A 156 -2.68 3.61 -8.31
C THR A 156 -2.79 3.97 -9.79
N LEU A 157 -2.05 4.97 -10.24
CA LEU A 157 -2.03 5.38 -11.65
C LEU A 157 -1.40 4.30 -12.55
N SER A 158 -0.40 3.57 -12.05
CA SER A 158 0.17 2.42 -12.74
C SER A 158 -0.88 1.31 -12.93
N THR A 159 -1.67 1.02 -11.90
CA THR A 159 -2.76 0.03 -11.94
C THR A 159 -3.75 0.33 -13.07
N HIS A 160 -4.15 1.59 -13.27
CA HIS A 160 -5.01 1.98 -14.39
C HIS A 160 -4.35 1.76 -15.77
N LEU A 161 -3.04 2.00 -15.87
CA LEU A 161 -2.31 1.94 -17.13
C LEU A 161 -2.01 0.50 -17.56
N THR A 162 -1.69 -0.37 -16.60
CA THR A 162 -1.18 -1.72 -16.83
C THR A 162 -2.24 -2.80 -16.66
N GLY A 163 -3.23 -2.57 -15.78
CA GLY A 163 -4.13 -3.63 -15.31
C GLY A 163 -3.43 -4.75 -14.54
N ASN A 164 -2.20 -4.50 -14.05
CA ASN A 164 -1.43 -5.47 -13.28
C ASN A 164 -1.86 -5.44 -11.80
N PRO A 165 -2.40 -6.54 -11.22
CA PRO A 165 -2.80 -6.57 -9.82
C PRO A 165 -1.64 -6.34 -8.84
N GLN A 166 -0.39 -6.55 -9.27
CA GLN A 166 0.79 -6.23 -8.46
C GLN A 166 0.92 -4.73 -8.18
N ASP A 167 0.56 -3.86 -9.13
CA ASP A 167 0.59 -2.40 -8.92
C ASP A 167 -0.42 -2.00 -7.82
N ALA A 168 -1.59 -2.63 -7.79
CA ALA A 168 -2.57 -2.43 -6.74
C ALA A 168 -2.10 -2.97 -5.38
N GLY A 169 -1.41 -4.12 -5.38
CA GLY A 169 -0.75 -4.68 -4.19
C GLY A 169 0.29 -3.72 -3.61
N TRP A 170 1.12 -3.11 -4.46
CA TRP A 170 2.10 -2.11 -4.03
C TRP A 170 1.46 -0.84 -3.46
N ALA A 171 0.33 -0.38 -3.99
CA ALA A 171 -0.41 0.73 -3.38
C ALA A 171 -0.87 0.39 -1.94
N ALA A 172 -1.35 -0.84 -1.70
CA ALA A 172 -1.70 -1.30 -0.35
C ALA A 172 -0.47 -1.47 0.55
N ARG A 173 0.67 -1.91 -0.02
CA ARG A 173 1.93 -2.01 0.70
C ARG A 173 2.34 -0.66 1.27
N GLN A 174 2.24 0.42 0.51
CA GLN A 174 2.59 1.75 1.00
C GLN A 174 1.70 2.22 2.17
N LEU A 175 0.41 1.84 2.16
CA LEU A 175 -0.47 2.08 3.31
C LEU A 175 -0.02 1.28 4.55
N TYR A 176 0.32 0.01 4.38
CA TYR A 176 0.81 -0.83 5.46
C TYR A 176 2.16 -0.34 6.00
N GLU A 177 3.13 -0.04 5.13
CA GLU A 177 4.47 0.45 5.51
C GLU A 177 4.39 1.79 6.26
N ALA A 178 3.50 2.71 5.85
CA ALA A 178 3.28 3.95 6.58
C ALA A 178 2.73 3.71 8.00
N ALA A 179 1.83 2.74 8.16
CA ALA A 179 1.26 2.38 9.45
C ALA A 179 2.26 1.64 10.35
N ASP A 180 3.01 0.69 9.78
CA ASP A 180 4.06 -0.06 10.47
C ASP A 180 5.17 0.88 10.97
N TYR A 181 5.61 1.82 10.12
CA TYR A 181 6.57 2.85 10.50
C TYR A 181 6.06 3.71 11.67
N ALA A 182 4.79 4.12 11.64
CA ALA A 182 4.18 4.85 12.74
C ALA A 182 4.14 4.02 14.04
N ALA A 183 3.86 2.72 13.95
CA ALA A 183 3.84 1.82 15.09
C ALA A 183 5.24 1.64 15.72
N GLN A 184 6.27 1.48 14.89
CA GLN A 184 7.67 1.39 15.35
C GLN A 184 8.04 2.65 16.16
N ARG A 185 7.65 3.84 15.68
CA ARG A 185 7.87 5.11 16.41
C ARG A 185 7.12 5.19 17.74
N GLN A 186 5.93 4.62 17.83
CA GLN A 186 5.13 4.61 19.06
C GLN A 186 5.68 3.66 20.12
N LEU A 187 6.28 2.56 19.68
CA LEU A 187 6.82 1.53 20.58
C LEU A 187 8.26 1.84 21.03
N GLY A 188 8.97 2.75 20.36
CA GLY A 188 10.23 3.37 20.82
C GLY A 188 11.40 2.41 20.94
N ASP A 189 11.40 1.58 21.99
CA ASP A 189 12.48 0.65 22.38
C ASP A 189 12.19 -0.80 21.96
N LEU A 190 11.43 -0.99 20.88
CA LEU A 190 11.12 -2.34 20.42
C LEU A 190 12.39 -3.03 19.89
N ASP A 191 12.84 -4.08 20.56
CA ASP A 191 13.90 -4.94 20.03
C ASP A 191 13.34 -5.73 18.85
N ILE A 192 13.76 -5.37 17.63
CA ILE A 192 13.34 -6.02 16.38
C ILE A 192 13.71 -7.51 16.33
N ASN A 193 14.63 -7.96 17.18
CA ASN A 193 15.00 -9.36 17.29
C ASN A 193 14.12 -10.14 18.28
N ASP A 194 13.27 -9.47 19.07
CA ASP A 194 12.30 -10.14 19.92
C ASP A 194 11.19 -10.76 19.05
N PRO A 195 10.95 -12.08 19.12
CA PRO A 195 9.86 -12.73 18.36
C PRO A 195 8.47 -12.15 18.64
N ARG A 196 8.30 -11.40 19.74
CA ARG A 196 7.05 -10.72 20.12
C ARG A 196 6.94 -9.30 19.54
N ALA A 197 8.01 -8.77 18.95
CA ALA A 197 8.03 -7.43 18.38
C ALA A 197 6.98 -7.26 17.27
N GLU A 198 6.86 -8.27 16.42
CA GLU A 198 5.86 -8.28 15.35
C GLU A 198 4.43 -8.29 15.91
N ASP A 199 4.16 -9.10 16.95
CA ASP A 199 2.86 -9.11 17.61
C ASP A 199 2.53 -7.76 18.26
N ALA A 200 3.53 -7.10 18.86
CA ALA A 200 3.36 -5.78 19.47
C ALA A 200 3.06 -4.69 18.42
N LEU A 201 3.79 -4.69 17.30
CA LEU A 201 3.54 -3.77 16.17
C LEU A 201 2.13 -3.98 15.60
N ARG A 202 1.77 -5.24 15.34
CA ARG A 202 0.44 -5.60 14.83
C ARG A 202 -0.67 -5.20 15.78
N ALA A 203 -0.46 -5.25 17.09
CA ALA A 203 -1.46 -4.86 18.07
C ALA A 203 -1.71 -3.34 18.15
N THR A 204 -0.90 -2.50 17.50
CA THR A 204 -1.11 -1.04 17.51
C THR A 204 -2.34 -0.62 16.72
N LEU A 205 -3.03 0.43 17.19
CA LEU A 205 -4.23 0.94 16.53
C LEU A 205 -3.97 1.42 15.09
N VAL A 206 -2.78 1.96 14.82
CA VAL A 206 -2.43 2.46 13.49
C VAL A 206 -2.27 1.31 12.48
N VAL A 207 -1.65 0.19 12.86
CA VAL A 207 -1.53 -1.00 12.00
C VAL A 207 -2.89 -1.68 11.82
N GLN A 208 -3.68 -1.80 12.89
CA GLN A 208 -5.03 -2.36 12.80
C GLN A 208 -5.95 -1.55 11.89
N GLU A 209 -5.90 -0.21 11.92
CA GLU A 209 -6.69 0.64 11.02
C GLU A 209 -6.30 0.43 9.55
N ALA A 210 -5.00 0.29 9.26
CA ALA A 210 -4.51 0.03 7.92
C ALA A 210 -4.94 -1.35 7.41
N LEU A 211 -4.74 -2.40 8.20
CA LEU A 211 -5.12 -3.78 7.85
C LEU A 211 -6.63 -3.91 7.64
N PHE A 212 -7.43 -3.37 8.56
CA PHE A 212 -8.88 -3.34 8.43
C PHE A 212 -9.31 -2.62 7.15
N GLY A 213 -8.75 -1.45 6.87
CA GLY A 213 -9.04 -0.68 5.66
C GLY A 213 -8.70 -1.43 4.37
N ILE A 214 -7.56 -2.12 4.32
CA ILE A 214 -7.16 -2.95 3.18
C ILE A 214 -8.17 -4.09 2.96
N GLN A 215 -8.54 -4.81 4.02
CA GLN A 215 -9.44 -5.95 3.94
C GLN A 215 -10.87 -5.54 3.59
N GLU A 216 -11.37 -4.45 4.17
CA GLU A 216 -12.69 -3.89 3.90
C GLU A 216 -12.84 -3.57 2.41
N VAL A 217 -11.87 -2.86 1.82
CA VAL A 217 -11.94 -2.53 0.39
C VAL A 217 -11.76 -3.76 -0.48
N LEU A 218 -10.88 -4.68 -0.11
CA LEU A 218 -10.69 -5.93 -0.86
C LEU A 218 -11.96 -6.77 -0.88
N ALA A 219 -12.65 -6.91 0.26
CA ALA A 219 -13.94 -7.58 0.35
C ALA A 219 -14.97 -6.88 -0.54
N PHE A 220 -15.04 -5.55 -0.46
CA PHE A 220 -15.94 -4.75 -1.28
C PHE A 220 -15.76 -4.98 -2.78
N VAL A 221 -14.52 -4.95 -3.30
CA VAL A 221 -14.27 -5.11 -4.74
C VAL A 221 -14.38 -6.57 -5.19
N ASN A 222 -14.18 -7.54 -4.29
CA ASN A 222 -14.38 -8.96 -4.57
C ASN A 222 -15.85 -9.33 -4.76
N ASP A 223 -16.74 -8.73 -3.97
CA ASP A 223 -18.18 -9.03 -3.99
C ASP A 223 -18.91 -8.38 -5.18
N LYS A 224 -18.19 -7.56 -5.97
CA LYS A 224 -18.74 -6.79 -7.08
C LYS A 224 -18.27 -7.35 -8.41
N SER A 225 -19.21 -7.66 -9.30
CA SER A 225 -18.90 -7.95 -10.70
C SER A 225 -18.27 -6.75 -11.41
N GLU A 226 -18.69 -5.54 -11.05
CA GLU A 226 -18.13 -4.27 -11.54
C GLU A 226 -18.30 -3.15 -10.50
N VAL A 227 -17.30 -2.27 -10.40
CA VAL A 227 -17.36 -1.06 -9.56
C VAL A 227 -18.01 0.08 -10.35
N THR A 228 -19.10 0.64 -9.82
CA THR A 228 -19.83 1.76 -10.43
C THR A 228 -19.23 3.13 -10.04
N CYS A 229 -19.64 4.20 -10.73
CA CYS A 229 -19.29 5.56 -10.33
C CYS A 229 -19.79 5.91 -8.91
N GLN A 230 -20.98 5.45 -8.52
CA GLN A 230 -21.50 5.65 -7.17
C GLN A 230 -20.67 4.90 -6.12
N ASP A 231 -20.24 3.68 -6.44
CA ASP A 231 -19.33 2.92 -5.58
C ASP A 231 -17.99 3.65 -5.41
N ALA A 232 -17.42 4.21 -6.48
CA ALA A 232 -16.19 4.98 -6.43
C ALA A 232 -16.32 6.23 -5.53
N VAL A 233 -17.41 6.99 -5.64
CA VAL A 233 -17.67 8.16 -4.78
C VAL A 233 -17.77 7.75 -3.31
N ARG A 234 -18.48 6.65 -3.02
CA ARG A 234 -18.60 6.12 -1.66
C ARG A 234 -17.26 5.67 -1.11
N LEU A 235 -16.51 4.85 -1.85
CA LEU A 235 -15.20 4.35 -1.44
C LEU A 235 -14.23 5.49 -1.20
N LYS A 236 -14.20 6.51 -2.07
CA LYS A 236 -13.35 7.69 -1.87
C LYS A 236 -13.63 8.37 -0.53
N ARG A 237 -14.90 8.62 -0.21
CA ARG A 237 -15.27 9.26 1.06
C ARG A 237 -14.86 8.41 2.26
N GLN A 238 -15.18 7.12 2.24
CA GLN A 238 -14.84 6.20 3.34
C GLN A 238 -13.31 6.10 3.53
N ALA A 239 -12.56 6.05 2.43
CA ALA A 239 -11.11 5.99 2.45
C ALA A 239 -10.49 7.29 2.99
N TYR A 240 -11.04 8.45 2.62
CA TYR A 240 -10.61 9.73 3.17
C TYR A 240 -10.85 9.80 4.68
N ASP A 241 -12.06 9.48 5.15
CA ASP A 241 -12.40 9.48 6.57
C ASP A 241 -11.53 8.49 7.38
N ALA A 242 -11.15 7.36 6.77
CA ALA A 242 -10.22 6.39 7.35
C ALA A 242 -8.78 6.90 7.39
N GLY A 243 -8.33 7.59 6.33
CA GLY A 243 -7.01 8.24 6.32
C GLY A 243 -6.86 9.29 7.42
N GLU A 244 -7.92 10.06 7.68
CA GLU A 244 -7.95 11.03 8.78
C GLU A 244 -7.82 10.35 10.16
N ARG A 245 -8.44 9.18 10.35
CA ARG A 245 -8.28 8.39 11.58
C ARG A 245 -6.87 7.82 11.71
N LEU A 246 -6.34 7.26 10.62
CA LEU A 246 -4.98 6.74 10.56
C LEU A 246 -3.98 7.83 10.94
N ALA A 247 -4.09 9.02 10.34
CA ALA A 247 -3.23 10.17 10.66
C ALA A 247 -3.31 10.57 12.13
N LYS A 248 -4.50 10.56 12.74
CA LYS A 248 -4.66 10.81 14.19
C LYS A 248 -3.96 9.76 15.04
N PHE A 249 -4.01 8.49 14.65
CA PHE A 249 -3.29 7.45 15.37
C PHE A 249 -1.77 7.67 15.31
N THR A 250 -1.22 8.22 14.24
CA THR A 250 0.23 8.53 14.13
C THR A 250 0.73 9.63 15.09
N LEU A 251 -0.16 10.38 15.76
CA LEU A 251 0.21 11.48 16.66
C LEU A 251 0.41 11.05 18.12
N ARG A 252 0.09 9.80 18.49
CA ARG A 252 0.15 9.35 19.88
C ARG A 252 1.57 8.99 20.32
N SER A 253 2.36 10.02 20.63
CA SER A 253 3.52 9.95 21.50
C SER A 253 3.65 11.24 22.29
N SER A 254 2.84 11.40 23.35
CA SER A 254 3.10 12.36 24.45
C SER A 254 2.43 11.85 25.73
#